data_AF-A0A7W1CHK9-F1
#
_entry.id   AF-A0A7W1CHK9-F1
#
_cell.length_a   1.000
_cell.length_b   1.000
_cell.length_c   1.000
_cell.angle_alpha   90.00
_cell.angle_beta   90.00
_cell.angle_gamma   90.00
#
_symmetry.space_group_name_H-M   'P 1'
#
loop_
_entity.id
_entity.type
_entity.pdbx_description
1 polymer ?
#
loop_
_entity_poly.entity_id
_entity_poly.type
_entity_poly.pdbx_seq_one_letter_code
_entity_poly.pdbx_strand_id
1 'polypeptide(L)' 'MRFGLVIDQWTQREVPVPRILFPPATSPSEHSNAWAGIIEPSSQNISVSTPFSEVIAKVFVVEGDLVKAGDPLFQLDL' A
#
# COMPACT_ATOMS: atom_id res chain seq x y z
N MET A 1 -64.59 39.70 0.72
CA MET A 1 -63.43 39.68 1.63
C MET A 1 -62.35 38.81 1.02
N ARG A 2 -61.12 39.33 0.94
CA ARG A 2 -60.03 38.90 0.04
C ARG A 2 -59.15 37.87 0.74
N PHE A 3 -59.06 36.65 0.21
CA PHE A 3 -58.13 35.63 0.69
C PHE A 3 -56.72 35.96 0.17
N GLY A 4 -55.80 36.28 1.07
CA GLY A 4 -54.40 36.54 0.75
C GLY A 4 -53.59 35.26 0.86
N LEU A 5 -53.12 34.73 -0.26
CA LEU A 5 -52.10 33.68 -0.31
C LEU A 5 -50.76 34.33 0.04
N VAL A 6 -50.29 34.14 1.27
CA VAL A 6 -48.91 34.48 1.65
C VAL A 6 -48.10 33.21 1.45
N ILE A 7 -47.55 33.03 0.25
CA ILE A 7 -46.40 32.16 0.07
C ILE A 7 -45.23 32.89 0.71
N ASP A 8 -44.92 32.53 1.95
CA ASP A 8 -43.71 32.99 2.60
C ASP A 8 -42.54 32.39 1.82
N GLN A 9 -41.95 33.24 0.99
CA GLN A 9 -40.65 33.04 0.37
C GLN A 9 -39.66 32.98 1.53
N TRP A 10 -39.62 31.86 2.24
CA TRP A 10 -38.47 31.40 3.03
C TRP A 10 -37.35 31.14 2.04
N THR A 11 -36.88 32.27 1.53
CA THR A 11 -35.62 32.60 0.94
C THR A 11 -34.63 31.53 1.37
N GLN A 12 -34.27 30.70 0.41
CA GLN A 12 -32.98 30.04 0.39
C GLN A 12 -31.96 31.17 0.56
N ARG A 13 -31.66 31.52 1.82
CA ARG A 13 -30.65 32.50 2.17
C ARG A 13 -29.38 31.89 1.65
N GLU A 14 -28.92 32.39 0.51
CA GLU A 14 -27.60 32.10 0.01
C GLU A 14 -26.64 32.50 1.12
N VAL A 15 -26.12 31.50 1.83
CA VAL A 15 -25.06 31.73 2.81
C VAL A 15 -23.94 32.36 2.00
N PRO A 16 -23.50 33.60 2.34
CA PRO A 16 -22.43 34.23 1.60
C PRO A 16 -21.23 33.29 1.65
N VAL A 17 -20.78 32.79 0.49
CA VAL A 17 -19.56 31.99 0.43
C VAL A 17 -18.46 32.92 0.96
N PRO A 18 -17.81 32.57 2.09
CA PRO A 18 -16.80 33.45 2.67
C PRO A 18 -15.72 33.72 1.62
N ARG A 19 -15.28 34.98 1.54
CA ARG A 19 -14.19 35.35 0.63
C ARG A 19 -12.96 34.54 1.00
N ILE A 20 -12.42 33.82 0.02
CA ILE A 20 -11.13 33.17 0.14
C ILE A 20 -10.09 34.27 0.33
N LEU A 21 -9.51 34.38 1.54
CA LEU A 21 -8.53 35.43 1.88
C LEU A 21 -7.22 35.27 1.11
N PHE A 22 -6.85 34.03 0.80
CA PHE A 22 -5.65 33.66 0.07
C PHE A 22 -5.93 32.43 -0.78
N PRO A 23 -5.36 32.33 -2.00
CA PRO A 23 -5.50 31.13 -2.80
C PRO A 23 -5.02 29.90 -2.00
N PRO A 24 -5.60 28.71 -2.26
CA PRO A 24 -5.11 27.48 -1.66
C PRO A 24 -3.63 27.28 -1.98
N ALA A 25 -2.89 26.67 -1.04
CA ALA A 25 -1.48 26.39 -1.24
C ALA A 25 -1.28 25.53 -2.50
N THR A 26 -0.47 26.01 -3.44
CA THR A 26 -0.05 25.27 -4.63
C THR A 26 1.31 24.63 -4.39
N SER A 27 1.54 23.46 -4.99
CA SER A 27 2.87 22.84 -4.98
C SER A 27 3.92 23.82 -5.52
N PRO A 28 5.06 24.01 -4.84
CA PRO A 28 6.16 24.84 -5.36
C PRO A 28 6.88 24.21 -6.56
N SER A 29 6.63 22.93 -6.85
CA SER A 29 7.32 22.20 -7.91
C SER A 29 6.57 22.32 -9.25
N GLU A 30 7.30 22.67 -10.31
CA GLU A 30 6.78 22.76 -11.68
C GLU A 30 6.37 21.37 -12.24
N HIS A 31 6.90 20.29 -11.65
CA HIS A 31 6.66 18.92 -12.08
C HIS A 31 6.31 18.02 -10.89
N SER A 32 5.31 17.15 -11.10
CA SER A 32 4.98 16.05 -10.19
C SER A 32 5.50 14.75 -10.78
N ASN A 33 6.50 14.14 -10.14
CA ASN A 33 7.10 12.90 -10.60
C ASN A 33 6.50 11.72 -9.84
N ALA A 34 5.73 10.88 -10.53
CA ALA A 34 5.26 9.60 -9.99
C ALA A 34 6.25 8.51 -10.40
N TRP A 35 6.83 7.82 -9.42
CA TRP A 35 7.69 6.66 -9.64
C TRP A 35 6.95 5.39 -9.25
N ALA A 36 6.97 4.40 -10.14
CA ALA A 36 6.62 3.04 -9.79
C ALA A 36 7.88 2.31 -9.32
N GLY A 37 7.74 1.44 -8.33
CA GLY A 37 8.83 0.61 -7.81
C GLY A 37 8.35 -0.81 -7.54
N ILE A 38 9.29 -1.73 -7.44
CA ILE A 38 9.05 -3.12 -7.02
C ILE A 38 9.56 -3.30 -5.58
N ILE A 39 9.00 -4.28 -4.87
CA ILE A 39 9.46 -4.69 -3.54
C ILE A 39 10.50 -5.80 -3.71
N GLU A 40 11.66 -5.67 -3.07
CA GLU A 40 12.73 -6.67 -3.08
C GLU A 40 13.13 -7.07 -1.65
N PRO A 41 13.71 -8.29 -1.46
CA PRO A 41 14.26 -8.68 -0.17
C PRO A 41 15.31 -7.67 0.31
N SER A 42 15.27 -7.33 1.60
CA SER A 42 16.21 -6.35 2.18
C SER A 42 17.67 -6.80 2.17
N SER A 43 17.92 -8.10 1.94
CA SER A 43 19.24 -8.70 1.86
C SER A 43 19.48 -9.32 0.48
N GLN A 44 19.07 -10.57 0.29
CA GLN A 44 19.39 -11.38 -0.89
C GLN A 44 18.25 -12.37 -1.19
N ASN A 45 18.16 -12.77 -2.46
CA ASN A 45 17.43 -13.97 -2.84
C ASN A 45 18.42 -15.16 -2.89
N ILE A 46 18.35 -16.04 -1.89
CA ILE A 46 19.33 -17.12 -1.70
C ILE A 46 18.74 -18.43 -2.20
N SER A 47 19.34 -18.97 -3.27
CA SER A 47 19.07 -20.35 -3.71
C SER A 47 19.95 -21.33 -2.94
N VAL A 48 19.36 -22.38 -2.39
CA VAL A 48 20.09 -23.43 -1.64
C VAL A 48 20.10 -24.72 -2.44
N SER A 49 21.27 -25.35 -2.55
CA SER A 49 21.47 -26.64 -3.23
C SER A 49 22.57 -27.46 -2.56
N THR A 50 22.67 -28.74 -2.90
CA THR A 50 23.80 -29.61 -2.51
C THR A 50 24.75 -29.81 -3.70
N PRO A 51 26.08 -29.82 -3.49
CA PRO A 51 27.05 -30.20 -4.53
C PRO A 51 27.13 -31.72 -4.76
N PHE A 52 26.44 -32.50 -3.94
CA PHE A 52 26.50 -33.96 -3.96
C PHE A 52 25.31 -34.58 -4.70
N SER A 53 25.47 -35.85 -5.12
CA SER A 53 24.52 -36.55 -6.00
C SER A 53 23.63 -37.56 -5.27
N GLU A 54 23.62 -37.57 -3.94
CA GLU A 54 22.82 -38.50 -3.15
C GLU A 54 21.34 -38.09 -3.11
N VAL A 55 20.51 -39.00 -2.61
CA VAL A 55 19.06 -38.82 -2.49
C VAL A 55 18.75 -38.00 -1.24
N ILE A 56 17.72 -37.15 -1.33
CA ILE A 56 17.16 -36.47 -0.14
C ILE A 56 16.43 -37.52 0.72
N ALA A 57 16.99 -37.83 1.88
CA ALA A 57 16.40 -38.73 2.86
C ALA A 57 15.24 -38.08 3.64
N LYS A 58 15.34 -36.77 3.92
CA LYS A 58 14.35 -36.04 4.72
C LYS A 58 14.33 -34.55 4.40
N VAL A 59 13.14 -33.96 4.44
CA VAL A 59 12.91 -32.51 4.39
C VAL A 59 12.37 -32.05 5.75
N PHE A 60 12.94 -30.97 6.31
CA PHE A 60 12.59 -30.48 7.65
C PHE A 60 11.66 -29.26 7.65
N VAL A 61 11.47 -28.63 6.50
CA VAL A 61 10.72 -27.38 6.34
C VAL A 61 9.65 -27.52 5.27
N VAL A 62 8.66 -26.63 5.30
CA VAL A 62 7.65 -26.47 4.25
C VAL A 62 7.67 -25.04 3.69
N GLU A 63 6.99 -24.82 2.56
CA GLU A 63 6.89 -23.49 1.96
C GLU A 63 6.27 -22.48 2.93
N GLY A 64 6.91 -21.31 3.04
CA GLY A 64 6.48 -20.22 3.93
C GLY A 64 7.09 -20.26 5.34
N ASP A 65 7.82 -21.32 5.70
CA ASP A 65 8.53 -21.36 6.98
C ASP A 65 9.61 -20.28 7.06
N LEU A 66 9.72 -19.64 8.23
CA LEU A 66 10.82 -18.75 8.55
C LEU A 66 11.97 -19.54 9.15
N VAL A 67 13.13 -19.46 8.50
CA VAL A 67 14.36 -20.16 8.90
C VAL A 67 15.48 -19.17 9.23
N LYS A 68 16.40 -19.59 10.09
CA LYS A 68 17.62 -18.87 10.43
C LYS A 68 18.84 -19.60 9.88
N ALA A 69 19.95 -18.87 9.76
CA ALA A 69 21.21 -19.48 9.36
C ALA A 69 21.58 -20.62 10.33
N GLY A 70 21.82 -21.80 9.78
CA GLY A 70 22.14 -23.02 10.53
C GLY A 70 20.95 -23.96 10.77
N ASP A 71 19.71 -23.52 10.51
CA ASP A 71 18.56 -24.42 10.59
C ASP A 71 18.65 -25.49 9.49
N PRO A 72 18.41 -26.78 9.80
CA PRO A 72 18.46 -27.84 8.81
C PRO A 72 17.28 -27.72 7.85
N LEU A 73 17.55 -27.72 6.54
CA LEU A 73 16.50 -27.64 5.52
C LEU A 73 16.13 -29.03 4.97
N PHE A 74 17.15 -29.84 4.65
CA PHE A 74 17.01 -31.23 4.22
C PHE A 74 18.24 -32.05 4.61
N GLN A 75 18.11 -33.38 4.60
CA GLN A 75 19.17 -34.34 4.87
C GLN A 75 19.36 -35.25 3.66
N LEU A 76 20.62 -35.55 3.34
CA LEU A 76 21.01 -36.53 2.32
C LEU A 76 21.19 -37.92 2.95
N ASP A 77 20.94 -38.96 2.15
CA ASP A 77 21.25 -40.34 2.49
C ASP A 77 22.72 -40.63 2.13
N LEU A 78 23.57 -40.79 3.14
CA LEU A 78 25.03 -40.96 2.99
C LEU A 78 25.44 -42.42 2.74
#